data_AF-A0A3D1Y2E0-F1
#
_entry.id   AF-A0A3D1Y2E0-F1
#
_cell.length_a   1.000
_cell.length_b   1.000
_cell.length_c   1.000
_cell.angle_alpha   90.00
_cell.angle_beta   90.00
_cell.angle_gamma   90.00
#
_symmetry.space_group_name_H-M   'P 1'
#
loop_
_entity.id
_entity.type
_entity.pdbx_description
1 polymer ?
#
loop_
_entity_poly.entity_id
_entity_poly.type
_entity_poly.pdbx_seq_one_letter_code
_entity_poly.pdbx_strand_id
1 'polypeptide(L)'
;MRTTEALSFTFPPKTVKEISDVAKKEGKTKSQLIRDALEQYLSERHWRQLQKELTARARALRIYTEKDVERIVDEVREEEDKK
;
A
#
# COMPACT_ATOMS: atom_id res chain seq x y z
N MET A 1 10.96 21.24 11.42
CA MET A 1 10.69 20.92 9.99
C MET A 1 9.19 20.76 9.82
N ARG A 2 8.56 21.40 8.83
CA ARG A 2 7.16 21.12 8.51
C ARG A 2 7.10 19.80 7.73
N THR A 3 6.38 18.81 8.25
CA THR A 3 6.19 17.47 7.66
C THR A 3 5.00 17.39 6.69
N THR A 4 4.41 18.53 6.31
CA THR A 4 3.19 18.58 5.50
C THR A 4 3.26 19.70 4.46
N GLU A 5 2.85 19.35 3.23
CA GLU A 5 2.64 20.25 2.10
C GLU A 5 1.13 20.42 1.85
N ALA A 6 0.69 21.64 1.52
CA ALA A 6 -0.72 21.95 1.28
C ALA A 6 -1.07 21.76 -0.19
N LEU A 7 -2.12 20.97 -0.46
CA LEU A 7 -2.67 20.76 -1.80
C LEU A 7 -4.11 21.29 -1.83
N SER A 8 -4.48 21.98 -2.91
CA SER A 8 -5.82 22.51 -3.13
C SER A 8 -6.51 21.74 -4.27
N PHE A 9 -7.70 21.22 -4.01
CA PHE A 9 -8.50 20.47 -4.97
C PHE A 9 -9.92 21.00 -4.99
N THR A 10 -10.55 20.99 -6.16
CA THR A 10 -11.95 21.36 -6.33
C THR A 10 -12.78 20.10 -6.54
N PHE A 11 -13.92 20.02 -5.85
CA PHE A 11 -14.86 18.91 -5.94
C PHE A 11 -16.27 19.45 -6.26
N PRO A 12 -17.12 18.66 -6.94
CA PRO A 12 -18.53 18.98 -7.07
C PRO A 12 -19.20 19.18 -5.70
N PRO A 13 -20.16 20.10 -5.54
CA PRO A 13 -20.79 20.37 -4.24
C PRO A 13 -21.40 19.13 -3.57
N LYS A 14 -21.98 18.24 -4.38
CA LYS A 14 -22.53 16.95 -3.91
C LYS A 14 -21.46 16.08 -3.24
N THR A 15 -20.28 15.99 -3.86
CA THR A 15 -19.15 15.22 -3.33
C THR A 15 -18.59 15.85 -2.05
N VAL A 16 -18.52 17.18 -1.97
CA VAL A 16 -18.09 17.88 -0.74
C VAL A 16 -19.03 17.59 0.43
N LYS A 17 -20.35 17.51 0.17
CA LYS A 17 -21.35 17.14 1.17
C LYS A 17 -21.13 15.70 1.65
N GLU A 18 -20.97 14.77 0.72
CA GLU A 18 -20.72 13.36 1.02
C GLU A 18 -19.44 13.16 1.84
N ILE A 19 -18.31 13.76 1.44
CA ILE A 19 -17.05 13.75 2.20
C ILE A 19 -17.26 14.29 3.62
N SER A 20 -18.05 15.37 3.75
CA SER A 20 -18.33 15.96 5.06
C SER A 20 -19.18 15.06 5.94
N ASP A 21 -20.14 14.34 5.37
CA ASP A 21 -21.01 13.42 6.10
C ASP A 21 -20.24 12.16 6.55
N VAL A 22 -19.39 11.61 5.69
CA VAL A 22 -18.50 10.48 6.03
C VAL A 22 -17.51 10.88 7.12
N ALA A 23 -16.83 12.01 6.95
CA ALA A 23 -15.86 12.49 7.93
C ALA A 23 -16.49 12.69 9.32
N LYS A 24 -17.72 13.23 9.38
CA LYS A 24 -18.47 13.37 10.64
C LYS A 24 -18.80 12.01 11.27
N LYS A 25 -19.28 11.04 10.47
CA LYS A 25 -19.60 9.69 10.95
C LYS A 25 -18.37 8.99 11.52
N GLU A 26 -17.20 9.21 10.94
CA GLU A 26 -15.93 8.62 11.38
C GLU A 26 -15.19 9.44 12.46
N GLY A 27 -15.73 10.59 12.88
CA GLY A 27 -15.04 11.48 13.83
C GLY A 27 -13.73 12.08 13.28
N LYS A 28 -13.59 12.18 11.96
CA LYS A 28 -12.40 12.68 11.27
C LYS A 28 -12.62 14.07 10.69
N THR A 29 -11.52 14.77 10.42
CA THR A 29 -11.55 15.97 9.57
C THR A 29 -11.63 15.58 8.09
N LYS A 30 -12.13 16.47 7.22
CA LYS A 30 -12.14 16.23 5.75
C LYS A 30 -10.74 15.94 5.22
N SER A 31 -9.75 16.71 5.64
CA SER A 31 -8.35 16.55 5.21
C SER A 31 -7.75 15.23 5.66
N GLN A 32 -8.12 14.74 6.84
CA GLN A 32 -7.69 13.43 7.32
C GLN A 32 -8.33 12.30 6.51
N LEU A 33 -9.65 12.34 6.30
CA LEU A 33 -10.34 11.35 5.48
C LEU A 33 -9.74 11.25 4.07
N ILE A 34 -9.49 12.40 3.43
CA ILE A 34 -8.90 12.45 2.09
C ILE A 34 -7.46 11.91 2.11
N ARG A 35 -6.68 12.23 3.15
CA ARG A 35 -5.31 11.72 3.30
C ARG A 35 -5.30 10.21 3.44
N ASP A 36 -6.09 9.67 4.35
CA ASP A 36 -6.20 8.22 4.59
C ASP A 36 -6.55 7.49 3.29
N ALA A 37 -7.55 8.02 2.55
CA ALA A 37 -7.98 7.45 1.28
C ALA A 37 -6.88 7.48 0.21
N LEU A 38 -6.13 8.58 0.10
CA LEU A 38 -5.03 8.72 -0.85
C LEU A 38 -3.86 7.80 -0.49
N GLU A 39 -3.48 7.71 0.78
CA GLU A 39 -2.42 6.82 1.25
C GLU A 39 -2.78 5.36 0.98
N GLN A 40 -4.01 4.96 1.26
CA GLN A 40 -4.51 3.63 0.95
C GLN A 40 -4.46 3.34 -0.56
N TYR A 41 -4.94 4.27 -1.39
CA TYR A 41 -4.92 4.13 -2.84
C TYR A 41 -3.49 3.99 -3.40
N LEU A 42 -2.56 4.82 -2.94
CA LEU A 42 -1.17 4.78 -3.39
C LEU A 42 -0.46 3.50 -2.93
N SER A 43 -0.67 3.08 -1.68
CA SER A 43 -0.14 1.82 -1.15
C SER A 43 -0.62 0.62 -1.97
N GLU A 44 -1.92 0.53 -2.25
CA GLU A 44 -2.49 -0.57 -3.01
C GLU A 44 -2.01 -0.57 -4.48
N ARG A 45 -1.85 0.63 -5.07
CA ARG A 45 -1.26 0.77 -6.40
C ARG A 45 0.19 0.28 -6.43
N HIS A 46 0.98 0.66 -5.43
CA HIS A 46 2.37 0.22 -5.29
C HIS A 46 2.46 -1.29 -5.10
N TRP A 47 1.64 -1.86 -4.23
CA TRP A 47 1.56 -3.30 -4.00
C TRP A 47 1.24 -4.08 -5.29
N ARG A 48 0.24 -3.64 -6.05
CA ARG A 48 -0.09 -4.26 -7.36
C ARG A 48 1.06 -4.24 -8.34
N GLN A 49 1.81 -3.13 -8.38
CA GLN A 49 2.98 -3.00 -9.25
C GLN A 49 4.07 -3.99 -8.83
N LEU A 50 4.41 -4.03 -7.54
CA LEU A 50 5.37 -4.99 -6.99
C LEU A 50 4.94 -6.42 -7.28
N GLN A 51 3.67 -6.76 -7.02
CA GLN A 51 3.15 -8.11 -7.25
C GLN A 51 3.30 -8.54 -8.71
N LYS A 52 3.04 -7.65 -9.68
CA LYS A 52 3.21 -7.95 -11.10
C LYS A 52 4.66 -8.28 -11.43
N GLU A 53 5.60 -7.48 -10.93
CA GLU A 53 7.02 -7.68 -11.15
C GLU A 53 7.54 -8.94 -10.46
N LEU A 54 7.23 -9.12 -9.18
CA LEU A 54 7.65 -10.27 -8.39
C LEU A 54 7.05 -11.58 -8.92
N THR A 55 5.81 -11.58 -9.39
CA THR A 55 5.20 -12.77 -10.00
C THR A 55 5.95 -13.19 -11.26
N ALA A 56 6.39 -12.24 -12.09
CA ALA A 56 7.18 -12.56 -13.28
C ALA A 56 8.55 -13.16 -12.89
N ARG A 57 9.22 -12.58 -11.89
CA ARG A 57 10.49 -13.10 -11.36
C ARG A 57 10.34 -14.48 -10.71
N ALA A 58 9.33 -14.67 -9.88
CA ALA A 58 9.02 -15.94 -9.22
C ALA A 58 8.79 -17.06 -10.23
N ARG A 59 8.04 -16.78 -11.31
CA ARG A 59 7.84 -17.73 -12.41
C ARG A 59 9.15 -18.11 -13.11
N ALA A 60 10.04 -17.13 -13.37
CA ALA A 60 11.34 -17.40 -13.95
C ALA A 60 12.22 -18.26 -13.02
N LEU A 61 12.08 -18.11 -11.71
CA LEU A 61 12.76 -18.89 -10.68
C LEU A 61 12.03 -20.18 -10.28
N ARG A 62 10.90 -20.52 -10.94
CA ARG A 62 10.06 -21.69 -10.63
C ARG A 62 9.53 -21.74 -9.18
N ILE A 63 9.29 -20.58 -8.58
CA ILE A 63 8.68 -20.43 -7.26
C ILE A 63 7.17 -20.28 -7.47
N TYR A 64 6.39 -21.25 -7.00
CA TYR A 64 4.93 -21.28 -7.24
C TYR A 64 4.11 -21.38 -5.96
N THR A 65 4.68 -21.93 -4.90
CA THR A 65 3.99 -22.23 -3.65
C THR A 65 4.65 -21.55 -2.46
N GLU A 66 3.90 -21.43 -1.37
CA GLU A 66 4.43 -20.93 -0.09
C GLU A 66 5.58 -21.80 0.44
N LYS A 67 5.51 -23.12 0.21
CA LYS A 67 6.60 -24.06 0.54
C LYS A 67 7.88 -23.78 -0.21
N ASP A 68 7.79 -23.35 -1.48
CA ASP A 68 8.98 -22.97 -2.26
C ASP A 68 9.66 -21.75 -1.65
N VAL A 69 8.88 -20.80 -1.12
CA VAL A 69 9.38 -19.61 -0.43
C VAL A 69 10.02 -19.98 0.89
N GLU A 70 9.34 -20.80 1.70
CA GLU A 70 9.83 -21.25 3.01
C GLU A 70 11.18 -21.97 2.87
N ARG A 71 11.29 -22.92 1.93
CA ARG A 71 12.55 -23.60 1.62
C ARG A 71 13.68 -22.63 1.29
N ILE A 72 13.43 -21.63 0.44
CA ILE A 72 14.45 -20.64 0.04
C ILE A 72 14.86 -19.78 1.23
N VAL A 73 13.90 -19.37 2.08
CA VAL A 73 14.20 -18.57 3.27
C VAL A 73 15.05 -19.35 4.27
N ASP A 74 14.74 -20.62 4.48
CA ASP A 74 15.51 -21.51 5.36
C ASP A 74 16.92 -21.73 4.80
N GLU A 75 17.05 -22.00 3.50
CA GLU A 75 18.36 -22.11 2.81
C GLU A 75 19.22 -20.85 2.99
N VAL A 76 18.64 -19.65 2.85
CA VAL A 76 19.38 -18.38 3.04
C VAL A 76 19.81 -18.18 4.49
N ARG A 77 18.94 -18.47 5.47
CA ARG A 77 19.25 -18.32 6.90
C ARG A 77 20.37 -19.25 7.34
N GLU A 78 20.35 -20.51 6.89
CA GLU A 78 21.41 -21.48 7.19
C GLU A 78 22.77 -21.08 6.62
N GLU A 79 22.80 -20.39 5.48
CA GLU A 79 24.03 -19.84 4.88
C GLU A 79 24.56 -18.62 5.64
N GLU A 80 23.67 -17.77 6.17
CA GLU A 80 24.05 -16.62 7.01
C GLU A 80 24.58 -17.05 8.39
N ASP A 81 23.98 -18.08 9.01
CA ASP A 81 24.43 -18.61 10.31
C ASP A 81 25.75 -19.39 10.23
N LYS A 82 26.17 -19.84 9.04
CA LYS A 82 27.45 -20.52 8.80
C LYS A 82 28.62 -19.56 8.57
N LYS A 83 28.38 -18.25 8.49
CA LYS A 83 29.38 -17.22 8.16
C LYS A 83 29.85 -16.44 9.40
#